data_AF-A0A3P1S3S2-F1
#
_entry.id   AF-A0A3P1S3S2-F1
#
_cell.length_a   1.000
_cell.length_b   1.000
_cell.length_c   1.000
_cell.angle_alpha   90.00
_cell.angle_beta   90.00
_cell.angle_gamma   90.00
#
_symmetry.space_group_name_H-M   'P 1'
#
loop_
_entity.id
_entity.type
_entity.pdbx_description
1 polymer ?
#
loop_
_entity_poly.entity_id
_entity_poly.type
_entity_poly.pdbx_seq_one_letter_code
_entity_poly.pdbx_strand_id
1 'polypeptide(L)'
;MWLIFGTLAIVATFLNLIAYGQGKETKYLRFIALSCTALTMCGFYSGSAKWIVNQDYSALEDVVPTLSAYTWLMVGASIFMNGLTLLKRK
;
A
#
# COMPACT_ATOMS: atom_id res chain seq x y z
N MET A 1 10.33 -6.71 -4.28
CA MET A 1 10.38 -5.39 -3.60
C MET A 1 9.00 -4.83 -3.30
N TRP A 2 8.07 -4.78 -4.26
CA TRP A 2 6.70 -4.29 -4.04
C TRP A 2 5.95 -5.00 -2.90
N LEU A 3 6.01 -6.34 -2.82
CA LEU A 3 5.39 -7.10 -1.71
C LEU A 3 5.90 -6.71 -0.32
N ILE A 4 7.19 -6.39 -0.18
CA ILE A 4 7.78 -5.99 1.11
C ILE A 4 7.16 -4.67 1.59
N PHE A 5 7.10 -3.68 0.69
CA PHE A 5 6.46 -2.40 0.99
C PHE A 5 4.96 -2.57 1.26
N GLY A 6 4.28 -3.49 0.55
CA GLY A 6 2.87 -3.77 0.77
C GLY A 6 2.61 -4.33 2.17
N THR A 7 3.41 -5.30 2.60
CA THR A 7 3.32 -5.86 3.96
C THR A 7 3.61 -4.81 5.03
N LEU A 8 4.64 -3.97 4.83
CA LEU A 8 4.94 -2.87 5.75
C LEU A 8 3.79 -1.86 5.83
N ALA A 9 3.14 -1.54 4.70
CA ALA A 9 1.99 -0.65 4.68
C ALA A 9 0.81 -1.21 5.48
N ILE A 10 0.55 -2.52 5.37
CA ILE A 10 -0.50 -3.20 6.13
C ILE A 10 -0.20 -3.16 7.62
N VAL A 11 1.01 -3.56 8.03
CA VAL A 11 1.44 -3.55 9.44
C VAL A 11 1.35 -2.14 10.03
N ALA A 12 1.87 -1.13 9.32
CA ALA A 12 1.81 0.26 9.77
C ALA A 12 0.36 0.77 9.89
N THR A 13 -0.54 0.36 9.00
CA THR A 13 -1.97 0.71 9.06
C THR A 13 -2.66 0.10 10.27
N PHE A 14 -2.40 -1.17 10.59
CA PHE A 14 -2.95 -1.78 11.80
C PHE A 14 -2.43 -1.11 13.08
N LEU A 15 -1.12 -0.84 13.16
CA LEU A 15 -0.54 -0.10 14.28
C LEU A 15 -1.13 1.30 14.40
N ASN A 16 -1.37 1.97 13.26
CA ASN A 16 -2.04 3.27 13.21
C ASN A 16 -3.45 3.22 13.82
N LEU A 17 -4.26 2.23 13.44
CA LEU A 17 -5.62 2.07 13.96
C LEU A 17 -5.64 1.76 15.47
N ILE A 18 -4.71 0.91 15.95
CA ILE A 18 -4.57 0.60 17.37
C ILE A 18 -4.19 1.86 18.16
N ALA A 19 -3.20 2.62 17.68
CA ALA A 19 -2.77 3.87 18.31
C ALA A 19 -3.90 4.91 18.33
N TYR A 20 -4.68 5.04 17.25
CA TYR A 20 -5.87 5.88 17.20
C TYR A 20 -6.92 5.47 18.23
N GLY A 21 -7.20 4.17 18.36
CA GLY A 21 -8.13 3.63 19.35
C GLY A 21 -7.72 3.94 20.79
N GLN A 22 -6.41 3.98 21.05
CA GLN A 22 -5.80 4.35 22.34
C GLN A 22 -5.67 5.87 22.56
N GLY A 23 -6.11 6.71 21.62
CA GLY A 23 -5.97 8.16 21.71
C GLY A 23 -4.52 8.67 21.56
N LYS A 24 -3.61 7.84 21.05
CA LYS A 24 -2.20 8.19 20.82
C LYS A 24 -2.02 8.95 19.51
N GLU A 25 -0.93 9.69 19.40
CA GLU A 25 -0.57 10.36 18.17
C GLU A 25 -0.22 9.36 17.06
N THR A 26 -0.77 9.61 15.88
CA THR A 26 -0.71 8.69 14.74
C THR A 26 -0.02 9.27 13.50
N LYS A 27 0.50 10.50 13.59
CA LYS A 27 1.11 11.24 12.46
C LYS A 27 2.19 10.41 11.73
N TYR A 28 3.14 9.86 12.46
CA TYR A 28 4.24 9.10 11.87
C TYR A 28 3.78 7.76 11.29
N LEU A 29 2.89 7.04 11.99
CA LEU A 29 2.35 5.76 11.52
C LEU A 29 1.57 5.93 10.20
N ARG A 30 0.74 6.98 10.11
CA ARG A 30 0.04 7.36 8.87
C ARG A 30 1.01 7.64 7.73
N PHE A 31 2.03 8.46 7.99
CA PHE A 31 3.03 8.82 6.98
C PHE A 31 3.76 7.58 6.46
N ILE A 32 4.18 6.69 7.37
CA ILE A 32 4.83 5.42 7.00
C ILE A 32 3.89 4.54 6.18
N ALA A 33 2.65 4.33 6.63
CA ALA A 33 1.68 3.50 5.94
C ALA A 33 1.41 3.96 4.50
N LEU A 34 1.16 5.26 4.32
CA LEU A 34 0.91 5.84 2.99
C LEU A 34 2.17 5.86 2.12
N SER A 35 3.35 6.12 2.69
CA SER A 35 4.62 6.08 1.96
C SER A 35 4.92 4.67 1.46
N CYS A 36 4.75 3.65 2.31
CA CYS A 36 4.91 2.25 1.92
C CYS A 36 3.87 1.83 0.88
N THR A 37 2.63 2.33 0.96
CA THR A 37 1.60 2.11 -0.07
C THR A 37 2.04 2.67 -1.41
N ALA A 38 2.56 3.91 -1.44
CA ALA A 38 3.07 4.53 -2.66
C ALA A 38 4.30 3.79 -3.23
N LEU A 39 5.26 3.41 -2.38
CA LEU A 39 6.44 2.63 -2.79
C LEU A 39 6.07 1.25 -3.33
N THR A 40 5.00 0.64 -2.84
CA THR A 40 4.44 -0.61 -3.39
C THR A 40 3.98 -0.39 -4.84
N MET A 41 3.25 0.68 -5.12
CA MET A 41 2.81 1.01 -6.48
C MET A 41 3.98 1.33 -7.41
N CYS A 42 4.96 2.11 -6.95
CA CYS A 42 6.18 2.37 -7.73
C CYS A 42 6.95 1.07 -8.03
N GLY A 43 7.02 0.16 -7.06
CA GLY A 43 7.66 -1.14 -7.22
C GLY A 43 6.91 -2.06 -8.17
N PHE A 44 5.57 -2.07 -8.12
CA PHE A 44 4.73 -2.83 -9.03
C PHE A 44 4.89 -2.33 -10.47
N TYR A 45 4.74 -1.01 -10.68
CA TYR A 45 4.94 -0.38 -11.98
C TYR A 45 6.33 -0.66 -12.57
N SER A 46 7.37 -0.50 -11.74
CA SER A 46 8.76 -0.78 -12.16
C SER A 46 8.99 -2.26 -12.48
N GLY A 47 8.31 -3.18 -11.76
CA GLY A 47 8.32 -4.61 -12.04
C GLY A 47 7.68 -4.93 -13.39
N SER A 48 6.48 -4.40 -13.64
CA SER A 48 5.77 -4.56 -14.91
C SER A 48 6.58 -4.01 -16.10
N ALA A 49 7.21 -2.84 -15.94
CA ALA A 49 8.09 -2.28 -16.97
C ALA A 49 9.29 -3.19 -17.29
N LYS A 50 9.88 -3.83 -16.28
CA LYS A 50 10.99 -4.78 -16.48
C LYS A 50 10.57 -6.02 -17.27
N TRP A 51 9.38 -6.54 -17.04
CA TRP A 51 8.87 -7.67 -17.84
C TRP A 51 8.72 -7.30 -19.31
N ILE A 52 8.24 -6.09 -19.61
CA ILE A 52 8.15 -5.59 -21.00
C ILE A 52 9.56 -5.50 -21.63
N VAL A 53 10.52 -4.88 -20.93
CA VAL A 53 11.90 -4.71 -21.44
C VAL A 53 12.58 -6.06 -21.68
N ASN A 54 12.32 -7.05 -20.83
CA ASN A 54 12.88 -8.39 -20.95
C ASN A 54 12.08 -9.33 -21.86
N GLN A 55 11.03 -8.83 -22.53
CA GLN A 55 10.11 -9.63 -23.37
C GLN A 55 9.43 -10.79 -22.62
N ASP A 56 9.28 -10.68 -21.30
CA ASP A 56 8.60 -11.65 -20.45
C ASP A 56 7.10 -11.34 -20.37
N TYR A 57 6.43 -11.46 -21.51
CA TYR A 57 5.00 -11.18 -21.62
C TYR A 57 4.15 -12.17 -20.82
N SER A 58 4.61 -13.41 -20.68
CA SER A 58 3.93 -14.43 -19.89
C SER A 58 3.79 -14.00 -18.43
N ALA A 59 4.86 -13.47 -17.81
CA ALA A 59 4.77 -12.95 -16.45
C ALA A 59 3.88 -11.70 -16.36
N LEU A 60 3.93 -10.83 -17.36
CA LEU A 60 3.10 -9.62 -17.41
C LEU A 60 1.60 -9.99 -17.46
N GLU A 61 1.23 -10.93 -18.32
CA GLU A 61 -0.16 -11.40 -18.52
C GLU A 61 -0.71 -12.16 -17.32
N ASP A 62 0.12 -12.95 -16.63
CA ASP A 62 -0.30 -13.68 -15.42
C ASP A 62 -0.52 -12.73 -14.23
N VAL A 63 0.39 -11.78 -14.05
CA VAL A 63 0.46 -10.97 -12.83
C VAL A 63 -0.39 -9.70 -12.93
N VAL A 64 -0.26 -8.92 -14.00
CA VAL A 64 -0.79 -7.54 -14.05
C VAL A 64 -2.32 -7.48 -14.02
N PRO A 65 -3.07 -8.28 -14.80
CA PRO A 65 -4.53 -8.21 -14.81
C PRO A 65 -5.13 -8.47 -13.43
N THR A 66 -4.66 -9.54 -12.78
CA THR A 66 -5.12 -9.94 -11.44
C THR A 66 -4.78 -8.87 -10.41
N LEU A 67 -3.53 -8.43 -10.37
CA LEU A 67 -3.04 -7.56 -9.30
C LEU A 67 -3.39 -6.09 -9.48
N SER A 68 -3.71 -5.65 -10.69
CA SER A 68 -4.27 -4.32 -10.94
C SER A 68 -5.57 -4.10 -10.15
N ALA A 69 -6.49 -5.07 -10.18
CA ALA A 69 -7.74 -4.99 -9.43
C ALA A 69 -7.50 -4.97 -7.90
N TYR A 70 -6.63 -5.87 -7.40
CA TYR A 70 -6.31 -5.94 -5.97
C TYR A 70 -5.58 -4.71 -5.46
N THR A 71 -4.66 -4.14 -6.25
CA THR A 71 -3.92 -2.94 -5.84
C THR A 71 -4.83 -1.73 -5.70
N TRP A 72 -5.83 -1.56 -6.57
CA TRP A 72 -6.88 -0.54 -6.39
C TRP A 72 -7.64 -0.70 -5.07
N LEU A 73 -8.10 -1.92 -4.77
CA LEU A 73 -8.79 -2.22 -3.53
C LEU A 73 -7.91 -1.92 -2.30
N MET A 74 -6.67 -2.39 -2.31
CA MET A 74 -5.73 -2.23 -1.20
C MET A 74 -5.30 -0.77 -0.98
N VAL A 75 -5.05 -0.02 -2.06
CA VAL A 75 -4.72 1.41 -1.98
C VAL A 75 -5.92 2.18 -1.46
N GLY A 76 -7.12 1.93 -1.98
CA GLY A 76 -8.35 2.54 -1.50
C GLY A 76 -8.59 2.27 0.00
N ALA A 77 -8.43 1.02 0.42
CA ALA A 77 -8.53 0.63 1.82
C ALA A 77 -7.47 1.30 2.70
N SER A 78 -6.22 1.37 2.24
CA SER A 78 -5.11 2.05 2.95
C SER A 78 -5.39 3.54 3.14
N ILE A 79 -5.82 4.24 2.08
CA ILE A 79 -6.19 5.66 2.13
C ILE A 79 -7.37 5.86 3.08
N PHE A 80 -8.41 5.03 2.97
CA PHE A 80 -9.59 5.12 3.83
C PHE A 80 -9.22 4.92 5.31
N MET A 81 -8.58 3.82 5.67
CA MET A 81 -8.23 3.50 7.05
C MET A 81 -7.28 4.53 7.68
N ASN A 82 -6.21 4.91 6.97
CA ASN A 82 -5.29 5.93 7.48
C ASN A 82 -5.93 7.33 7.48
N GLY A 83 -6.82 7.59 6.53
CA GLY A 83 -7.62 8.82 6.45
C GLY A 83 -8.57 8.97 7.64
N LEU A 84 -9.24 7.90 8.07
CA LEU A 84 -10.13 7.91 9.24
C LEU A 84 -9.42 8.43 10.50
N THR A 85 -8.14 8.11 10.67
CA THR A 85 -7.35 8.56 11.84
C THR A 85 -7.02 10.06 11.82
N LEU A 86 -7.33 10.80 10.74
CA LEU A 86 -7.30 12.27 10.72
C LEU A 86 -8.50 12.89 11.43
N LEU A 87 -9.62 12.18 11.52
CA LEU A 87 -10.82 12.66 12.20
C LEU A 87 -10.52 12.70 13.70
N LYS A 88 -10.33 13.91 14.23
CA LYS A 88 -10.11 14.13 15.66
C LYS A 88 -11.27 13.54 16.46
N ARG A 89 -10.97 12.68 17.43
CA ARG A 89 -11.87 12.48 18.57
C ARG A 89 -11.90 13.79 19.35
N LYS A 90 -13.08 14.38 19.49
CA LYS A 90 -13.34 15.45 20.45
C LYS A 90 -13.31 14.90 21.87
#